data_AF-T0ZHD8-F1
#
_entry.id   AF-T0ZHD8-F1
#
_cell.length_a   1.000
_cell.length_b   1.000
_cell.length_c   1.000
_cell.angle_alpha   90.00
_cell.angle_beta   90.00
_cell.angle_gamma   90.00
#
_symmetry.space_group_name_H-M   'P 1'
#
loop_
_entity.id
_entity.type
_entity.pdbx_description
1 polymer ?
#
loop_
_entity_poly.entity_id
_entity_poly.type
_entity_poly.pdbx_seq_one_letter_code
_entity_poly.pdbx_strand_id
1 'polypeptide(L)' 'MYYGDRETDLAMTRLFGGFGRRFYEAYLGSAPLPAGHAVRAELYNVYHMLNHANLFGGGYVQRSHAMIRRLLAQVSA' A
#
# COMPACT_ATOMS: atom_id res chain seq x y z
N MET A 1 -17.64 11.42 -5.05
CA MET A 1 -16.41 11.74 -5.81
C MET A 1 -15.29 11.89 -4.79
N TYR A 2 -14.17 11.17 -4.95
CA TYR A 2 -13.03 11.23 -4.04
C TYR A 2 -11.85 11.90 -4.73
N TYR A 3 -11.14 12.76 -4.00
CA TYR A 3 -9.88 13.36 -4.41
C TYR A 3 -8.81 12.88 -3.42
N GLY A 4 -7.76 12.25 -3.94
CA GLY A 4 -6.79 11.55 -3.12
C GLY A 4 -5.38 11.59 -3.66
N ASP A 5 -4.47 11.04 -2.86
CA ASP A 5 -3.08 10.86 -3.26
C ASP A 5 -2.98 9.73 -4.30
N ARG A 6 -2.34 10.02 -5.44
CA ARG A 6 -2.04 9.06 -6.52
C ARG A 6 -1.26 7.84 -6.04
N GLU A 7 -0.51 7.97 -4.94
CA GLU A 7 0.22 6.86 -4.34
C GLU A 7 -0.71 5.76 -3.81
N THR A 8 -1.97 6.09 -3.50
CA THR A 8 -2.98 5.13 -3.04
C THR A 8 -3.25 4.06 -4.10
N ASP A 9 -3.56 4.49 -5.33
CA ASP A 9 -3.83 3.58 -6.44
C ASP A 9 -2.58 2.77 -6.79
N LEU A 10 -1.42 3.41 -6.81
CA LEU A 10 -0.16 2.74 -7.08
C LEU A 10 0.18 1.67 -6.03
N ALA A 11 -0.07 1.96 -4.75
CA ALA A 11 0.13 1.00 -3.67
C ALA A 11 -0.73 -0.25 -3.84
N MET A 12 -2.00 -0.06 -4.20
CA MET A 12 -2.95 -1.16 -4.39
C MET A 12 -2.54 -2.10 -5.54
N THR A 13 -1.95 -1.56 -6.62
CA THR A 13 -1.45 -2.41 -7.73
C THR A 13 -0.46 -3.47 -7.24
N ARG A 14 0.27 -3.21 -6.16
CA ARG A 14 1.31 -4.09 -5.59
C ARG A 14 0.79 -5.10 -4.57
N LEU A 15 -0.43 -4.93 -4.07
CA LEU A 15 -0.92 -5.68 -2.90
C LEU A 15 -1.15 -7.17 -3.19
N PHE A 16 -1.53 -7.51 -4.43
CA PHE A 16 -1.89 -8.87 -4.85
C PHE A 16 -1.13 -9.32 -6.10
N GLY A 17 0.20 -9.22 -6.07
CA GLY A 17 1.08 -9.78 -7.10
C GLY A 17 1.71 -8.74 -8.04
N GLY A 18 1.24 -7.49 -8.04
CA GLY A 18 1.88 -6.43 -8.82
C GLY A 18 1.49 -6.43 -10.30
N PHE A 19 1.60 -5.26 -10.93
CA PHE A 19 1.66 -5.17 -12.39
C PHE A 19 3.07 -5.43 -12.92
N GLY A 20 3.20 -5.59 -14.23
CA GLY A 20 4.49 -5.82 -14.88
C GLY A 20 5.44 -4.62 -14.77
N ARG A 21 6.75 -4.89 -14.83
CA ARG A 21 7.83 -3.88 -14.70
C ARG A 21 7.62 -2.64 -15.57
N ARG A 22 7.20 -2.82 -16.82
CA ARG A 22 6.97 -1.74 -17.80
C ARG A 22 5.97 -0.69 -17.30
N PHE A 23 4.95 -1.11 -16.53
CA PHE A 23 3.98 -0.18 -15.94
C PHE A 23 4.65 0.78 -14.95
N TYR A 24 5.43 0.23 -14.00
CA TYR A 24 6.09 1.05 -12.99
C TYR A 24 7.18 1.95 -13.58
N GLU A 25 7.94 1.47 -14.57
CA GLU A 25 8.95 2.28 -15.27
C GLU A 25 8.31 3.49 -15.97
N ALA A 26 7.22 3.26 -16.72
CA ALA A 26 6.50 4.34 -17.38
C ALA A 26 5.91 5.33 -16.37
N TYR A 27 5.28 4.82 -15.31
CA TYR A 27 4.68 5.67 -14.27
C TYR A 27 5.74 6.54 -13.59
N LEU A 28 6.84 5.95 -13.12
CA LEU A 28 7.92 6.66 -12.43
C LEU A 28 8.67 7.63 -13.35
N GLY A 29 8.78 7.31 -14.64
CA GLY A 29 9.33 8.24 -15.63
C GLY A 29 8.47 9.48 -15.86
N SER A 30 7.15 9.36 -15.69
CA SER A 30 6.20 10.48 -15.84
C SER A 30 5.96 11.28 -14.55
N ALA A 31 5.93 10.59 -13.40
CA ALA A 31 5.59 11.16 -12.11
C ALA A 31 6.42 10.51 -10.99
N PRO A 32 7.69 10.94 -10.82
CA PRO A 32 8.59 10.41 -9.80
C PRO A 32 7.97 10.45 -8.41
N LEU A 33 8.24 9.43 -7.59
CA LEU A 33 7.70 9.36 -6.23
C LEU A 33 8.59 10.09 -5.24
N PRO A 34 8.03 10.78 -4.24
CA PRO A 34 8.80 11.42 -3.19
C PRO A 34 9.53 10.41 -2.31
N ALA A 35 10.49 10.90 -1.53
CA ALA A 35 11.05 10.14 -0.41
C ALA A 35 9.92 9.65 0.53
N GLY A 36 10.13 8.47 1.13
CA GLY A 36 9.16 7.85 2.03
C GLY A 36 7.95 7.20 1.36
N HIS A 37 7.84 7.19 0.01
CA HIS A 37 6.69 6.58 -0.68
C HIS A 37 6.53 5.08 -0.38
N ALA A 38 7.62 4.36 -0.07
CA ALA A 38 7.55 2.95 0.27
C ALA A 38 6.78 2.72 1.58
N VAL A 39 7.01 3.58 2.58
CA VAL A 39 6.31 3.55 3.87
C VAL A 39 4.85 3.95 3.68
N ARG A 40 4.59 5.01 2.90
CA ARG A 40 3.22 5.42 2.56
C ARG A 40 2.47 4.33 1.79
N ALA A 41 3.13 3.61 0.87
CA ALA A 41 2.52 2.51 0.16
C ALA A 41 2.09 1.36 1.09
N GLU A 42 2.89 1.02 2.12
CA GLU A 42 2.47 0.06 3.13
C GLU A 42 1.28 0.59 3.94
N LEU A 43 1.28 1.88 4.31
CA LEU A 43 0.17 2.55 5.00
C LEU A 43 -1.13 2.54 4.17
N TYR A 44 -1.09 2.93 2.89
CA TYR A 44 -2.27 2.89 2.01
C TYR A 44 -2.80 1.46 1.86
N ASN A 45 -1.91 0.47 1.79
CA ASN A 45 -2.33 -0.93 1.71
C ASN A 45 -2.96 -1.45 3.00
N VAL A 46 -2.72 -0.84 4.18
CA VAL A 46 -3.43 -1.20 5.42
C VAL A 46 -4.94 -0.95 5.26
N TYR A 47 -5.36 0.15 4.62
CA TYR A 47 -6.78 0.41 4.37
C TYR A 47 -7.43 -0.75 3.60
N HIS A 48 -6.81 -1.19 2.50
CA HIS A 48 -7.32 -2.31 1.72
C HIS A 48 -7.25 -3.63 2.47
N MET A 49 -6.20 -3.87 3.26
CA MET A 49 -6.06 -5.10 4.04
C MET A 49 -7.13 -5.19 5.14
N LEU A 50 -7.44 -4.08 5.81
CA LEU A 50 -8.54 -3.99 6.76
C LEU A 50 -9.89 -4.21 6.08
N ASN A 51 -10.10 -3.64 4.89
CA ASN A 51 -11.31 -3.91 4.11
C ASN A 51 -11.46 -5.39 3.77
N HIS A 52 -10.38 -6.06 3.34
CA HIS A 52 -10.39 -7.50 3.10
C HIS A 52 -10.62 -8.31 4.38
N ALA A 53 -10.05 -7.87 5.51
CA ALA A 53 -10.30 -8.47 6.81
C ALA A 53 -11.78 -8.38 7.22
N ASN A 54 -12.42 -7.23 6.98
CA ASN A 54 -13.85 -7.06 7.28
C ASN A 54 -14.75 -7.92 6.38
N LEU A 55 -14.41 -8.05 5.10
CA LEU A 55 -15.25 -8.77 4.13
C LEU A 55 -15.02 -10.28 4.15
N PHE A 56 -13.79 -10.73 4.41
CA PHE A 56 -13.38 -12.12 4.21
C PHE A 56 -12.77 -12.77 5.45
N GLY A 57 -12.48 -12.00 6.49
CA GLY A 57 -11.90 -12.51 7.74
C GLY A 57 -10.58 -13.26 7.52
N GLY A 58 -10.33 -14.26 8.36
CA GLY A 58 -9.20 -15.19 8.21
C GLY A 58 -7.86 -14.47 8.09
N GLY A 59 -7.00 -14.97 7.20
CA GLY A 59 -5.61 -14.53 6.97
C GLY A 59 -5.40 -13.02 6.81
N TYR A 60 -6.42 -12.30 6.36
CA TYR A 60 -6.38 -10.84 6.19
C TYR A 60 -6.32 -10.10 7.53
N VAL A 61 -6.89 -10.66 8.60
CA VAL A 61 -6.79 -10.10 9.97
C VAL A 61 -5.34 -10.14 10.45
N GLN A 62 -4.69 -11.30 10.38
CA GLN A 62 -3.30 -11.46 10.82
C GLN A 62 -2.36 -10.60 9.97
N ARG A 63 -2.60 -10.53 8.66
CA ARG A 63 -1.80 -9.69 7.76
C ARG A 63 -1.97 -8.20 8.08
N SER A 64 -3.20 -7.72 8.35
CA SER A 64 -3.45 -6.34 8.78
C SER A 64 -2.66 -6.00 10.05
N HIS A 65 -2.74 -6.86 11.08
CA HIS A 65 -1.99 -6.65 12.32
C HIS A 65 -0.47 -6.59 12.10
N ALA A 66 0.08 -7.47 11.28
CA ALA A 66 1.51 -7.49 10.98
C ALA A 66 1.97 -6.19 10.28
N MET A 67 1.21 -5.70 9.30
CA MET A 67 1.50 -4.44 8.61
C MET A 67 1.46 -3.25 9.56
N ILE A 68 0.42 -3.15 10.39
CA ILE A 68 0.29 -2.07 11.38
C ILE A 68 1.48 -2.07 12.35
N ARG A 69 1.89 -3.25 12.84
CA ARG A 69 3.06 -3.36 13.72
C ARG A 69 4.36 -2.90 13.07
N ARG A 70 4.57 -3.22 11.78
CA ARG A 70 5.76 -2.76 11.03
C ARG A 70 5.77 -1.24 10.89
N LEU A 71 4.62 -0.64 10.56
CA LEU A 71 4.51 0.81 10.45
C LEU A 71 4.76 1.52 11.79
N LEU A 72 4.21 1.01 12.89
CA LEU A 72 4.46 1.57 14.23
C LEU A 72 5.94 1.53 14.63
N ALA A 73 6.66 0.46 14.25
CA ALA A 73 8.09 0.33 14.50
C ALA A 73 8.93 1.36 13.73
N GLN A 74 8.46 1.85 12.58
CA GLN A 74 9.16 2.89 11.80
C GLN A 74 8.97 4.30 12.35
N VAL A 75 7.97 4.53 13.19
CA VAL A 75 7.70 5.84 13.81
C VAL A 75 8.32 5.95 15.20
N SER A 76 8.61 4.80 15.83
CA SER A 76 9.15 4.73 17.20
C SER A 76 10.69 4.64 17.24
N ALA A 77 11.35 4.77 16.09
CA ALA A 77 12.80 4.74 15.92
C ALA A 77 13.30 6.14 15.55
#